data_AF-A0A1C5DLC3-F1
#
_entry.id   AF-A0A1C5DLC3-F1
#
_cell.length_a   1.000
_cell.length_b   1.000
_cell.length_c   1.000
_cell.angle_alpha   90.00
_cell.angle_beta   90.00
_cell.angle_gamma   90.00
#
_symmetry.space_group_name_H-M   'P 1'
#
loop_
_entity.id
_entity.type
_entity.pdbx_description
1 polymer ?
#
loop_
_entity_poly.entity_id
_entity_poly.type
_entity_poly.pdbx_seq_one_letter_code
_entity_poly.pdbx_strand_id
1 'polypeptide(L)'
;MTSTDVVLSPGSGSPILRLVSARRFGEGRARELWLSNMTEIPPSLVVRLGRLSERVDKDFAEISTKVGAMDFEGRTFGGWHRHITLSAVAHAIVTLSALRGQAVELPSADCWRPCSRAGTWPDGPRSATCRSTSAACRTSTWHPGGQGVPRDGW
;
A
#
# COMPACT_ATOMS: atom_id res chain seq x y z
N MET A 1 24.35 6.86 -14.73
CA MET A 1 23.35 5.78 -14.93
C MET A 1 23.58 5.20 -16.29
N THR A 2 24.00 3.95 -16.38
CA THR A 2 24.18 3.28 -17.69
C THR A 2 22.91 2.50 -17.96
N SER A 3 22.15 2.93 -18.97
CA SER A 3 20.99 2.19 -19.50
C SER A 3 21.49 1.31 -20.63
N THR A 4 21.22 0.01 -20.56
CA THR A 4 21.39 -0.87 -21.72
C THR A 4 20.01 -1.12 -22.31
N ASP A 5 19.88 -0.82 -23.60
CA ASP A 5 18.65 -0.89 -24.37
C ASP A 5 18.72 -2.05 -25.36
N VAL A 6 17.73 -2.96 -25.29
CA VAL A 6 17.57 -4.05 -26.25
C VAL A 6 16.16 -3.99 -26.81
N VAL A 7 16.04 -3.81 -28.12
CA VAL A 7 14.75 -3.87 -28.83
C VAL A 7 14.58 -5.29 -29.35
N LEU A 8 13.50 -5.94 -28.92
CA LEU A 8 13.15 -7.27 -29.39
C LEU A 8 12.25 -7.14 -30.62
N SER A 9 12.78 -7.49 -31.79
CA SER A 9 11.98 -7.54 -33.02
C SER A 9 10.96 -8.69 -32.92
N PRO A 10 9.67 -8.44 -33.16
CA PRO A 10 8.66 -9.47 -33.07
C PRO A 10 8.76 -10.47 -34.23
N GLY A 11 8.50 -11.75 -33.94
CA GLY A 11 8.02 -12.69 -34.96
C GLY A 11 6.64 -12.25 -35.46
N SER A 12 6.26 -12.64 -36.68
CA SER A 12 5.04 -12.15 -37.37
C SER A 12 3.82 -12.11 -36.44
N GLY A 13 3.37 -10.90 -36.07
CA GLY A 13 2.17 -10.67 -35.23
C GLY A 13 2.42 -10.19 -33.79
N SER A 14 3.65 -10.18 -33.29
CA SER A 14 3.92 -9.67 -31.93
C SER A 14 4.16 -8.14 -31.90
N PRO A 15 3.80 -7.44 -30.81
CA PRO A 15 4.17 -6.04 -30.65
C PRO A 15 5.69 -5.91 -30.42
N ILE A 16 6.29 -4.83 -30.94
CA ILE A 16 7.69 -4.51 -30.63
C ILE A 16 7.77 -4.17 -29.14
N LEU A 17 8.62 -4.88 -28.41
CA LEU A 17 8.87 -4.63 -27.00
C LEU A 17 10.32 -4.20 -26.81
N ARG A 18 10.52 -3.24 -25.91
CA ARG A 18 11.83 -2.77 -25.49
C ARG A 18 12.11 -3.26 -24.08
N LEU A 19 13.25 -3.91 -23.91
CA LEU A 19 13.82 -4.25 -22.61
C LEU A 19 14.77 -3.15 -22.19
N VAL A 20 14.48 -2.54 -21.05
CA VAL A 20 15.30 -1.48 -20.44
C VAL A 20 15.85 -2.00 -19.12
N SER A 21 17.16 -1.87 -18.93
CA SER A 21 17.82 -2.27 -17.70
C SER A 21 18.36 -1.05 -16.96
N ALA A 22 18.07 -0.97 -15.66
CA ALA A 22 18.63 0.04 -14.79
C ALA A 22 19.60 -0.61 -13.77
N ARG A 23 20.71 0.08 -13.56
CA ARG A 23 21.77 -0.32 -12.65
C ARG A 23 21.99 0.79 -11.63
N ARG A 24 22.06 0.44 -10.35
CA ARG A 24 22.45 1.39 -9.31
C ARG A 24 23.94 1.66 -9.39
N PHE A 25 24.33 2.88 -9.01
CA PHE A 25 25.73 3.29 -9.05
C PHE A 25 26.56 2.37 -8.15
N GLY A 26 27.65 1.79 -8.68
CA GLY A 26 28.52 0.86 -7.94
C GLY A 26 28.22 -0.64 -8.10
N GLU A 27 27.17 -1.03 -8.83
CA GLU A 27 26.82 -2.45 -9.00
C GLU A 27 27.24 -3.02 -10.38
N GLY A 28 27.69 -4.28 -10.41
CA GLY A 28 28.12 -4.97 -11.63
C GLY A 28 26.99 -5.58 -12.47
N ARG A 29 25.77 -5.68 -11.93
CA ARG A 29 24.60 -6.30 -12.57
C ARG A 29 23.41 -5.34 -12.59
N ALA A 30 22.59 -5.38 -13.65
CA ALA A 30 21.30 -4.69 -13.64
C ALA A 30 20.39 -5.30 -12.58
N ARG A 31 19.93 -4.48 -11.63
CA ARG A 31 18.99 -4.91 -10.58
C ARG A 31 17.53 -4.77 -10.99
N GLU A 32 17.24 -3.89 -11.94
CA GLU A 32 15.88 -3.58 -12.38
C GLU A 32 15.80 -3.80 -13.89
N LEU A 33 14.87 -4.66 -14.32
CA LEU A 33 14.57 -4.95 -15.72
C LEU A 33 13.12 -4.58 -16.00
N TRP A 34 12.91 -3.75 -17.01
CA TRP A 34 11.59 -3.27 -17.42
C TRP A 34 11.32 -3.69 -18.86
N LEU A 35 10.16 -4.27 -19.11
CA LEU A 35 9.67 -4.56 -20.46
C LEU A 35 8.57 -3.55 -20.80
N SER A 36 8.74 -2.81 -21.89
CA SER A 36 7.81 -1.75 -22.28
C SER A 36 7.52 -1.79 -23.78
N ASN A 37 6.26 -1.56 -24.16
CA ASN A 37 5.86 -1.30 -25.54
C ASN A 37 6.09 0.16 -25.96
N MET A 38 6.59 1.02 -25.06
CA MET A 38 6.89 2.42 -25.35
C MET A 38 8.23 2.51 -26.08
N THR A 39 8.26 2.21 -27.37
CA THR A 39 9.47 2.17 -28.20
C THR A 39 9.93 3.55 -28.68
N GLU A 40 9.01 4.51 -28.78
CA GLU A 40 9.26 5.84 -29.36
C GLU A 40 9.82 6.87 -28.38
N ILE A 41 9.74 6.62 -27.07
CA ILE A 41 10.22 7.54 -26.04
C ILE A 41 11.66 7.24 -25.62
N PRO A 42 12.40 8.21 -25.03
CA PRO A 42 13.73 7.95 -24.50
C PRO A 42 13.75 6.86 -23.41
N PRO A 43 14.74 5.95 -23.40
CA PRO A 43 14.88 4.91 -22.37
C PRO A 43 14.91 5.43 -20.94
N SER A 44 15.55 6.60 -20.74
CA SER A 44 15.61 7.27 -19.45
C SER A 44 14.22 7.61 -18.89
N LEU A 45 13.25 7.90 -19.77
CA LEU A 45 11.87 8.14 -19.37
C LEU A 45 11.20 6.84 -18.91
N VAL A 46 11.42 5.72 -19.62
CA VAL A 46 10.91 4.40 -19.21
C VAL A 46 11.44 4.00 -17.84
N VAL A 47 12.75 4.16 -17.59
CA VAL A 47 13.33 3.91 -16.26
C VAL A 47 12.70 4.81 -15.20
N ARG A 48 12.52 6.10 -15.51
CA ARG A 48 11.90 7.06 -14.58
C ARG A 48 10.45 6.70 -14.26
N LEU A 49 9.69 6.23 -15.25
CA LEU A 49 8.32 5.75 -15.07
C LEU A 49 8.29 4.44 -14.26
N GLY A 50 9.17 3.49 -14.56
CA GLY A 50 9.31 2.25 -13.78
C GLY A 50 9.58 2.55 -12.31
N ARG A 51 10.46 3.51 -12.01
CA ARG A 51 10.73 3.95 -10.64
C ARG A 51 9.55 4.59 -9.92
N LEU A 52 8.52 5.06 -10.63
CA LEU A 52 7.29 5.50 -9.96
C LEU A 52 6.58 4.34 -9.28
N SER A 53 6.74 3.09 -9.74
CA SER A 53 6.17 1.94 -9.05
C SER A 53 6.81 1.74 -7.67
N GLU A 54 8.12 1.94 -7.53
CA GLU A 54 8.79 1.89 -6.22
C GLU A 54 8.23 2.94 -5.25
N ARG A 55 7.88 4.13 -5.78
CA ARG A 55 7.19 5.14 -4.98
C ARG A 55 5.79 4.68 -4.59
N VAL A 56 5.02 4.08 -5.49
CA VAL A 56 3.70 3.53 -5.18
C VAL A 56 3.81 2.45 -4.10
N ASP A 57 4.79 1.55 -4.20
CA ASP A 57 5.01 0.50 -3.20
C ASP A 57 5.35 1.09 -1.83
N LYS A 58 6.22 2.10 -1.81
CA LYS A 58 6.58 2.82 -0.59
C LYS A 58 5.37 3.53 0.02
N ASP A 59 4.64 4.32 -0.78
CA ASP A 59 3.47 5.06 -0.32
C ASP A 59 2.36 4.09 0.14
N PHE A 60 2.25 2.93 -0.51
CA PHE A 60 1.35 1.87 -0.07
C PHE A 60 1.75 1.37 1.31
N ALA A 61 3.01 1.00 1.50
CA ALA A 61 3.53 0.49 2.78
C ALA A 61 3.47 1.53 3.92
N GLU A 62 3.75 2.80 3.63
CA GLU A 62 3.88 3.85 4.64
C GLU A 62 2.58 4.58 4.96
N ILE A 63 1.66 4.68 4.00
CA ILE A 63 0.42 5.46 4.10
C ILE A 63 -0.80 4.57 3.92
N SER A 64 -0.91 3.85 2.79
CA SER A 64 -2.13 3.09 2.45
C SER A 64 -2.47 2.02 3.48
N THR A 65 -1.47 1.32 4.01
CA THR A 65 -1.66 0.35 5.10
C THR A 65 -2.22 1.01 6.35
N LYS A 66 -1.77 2.23 6.70
CA LYS A 66 -2.18 2.94 7.92
C LYS A 66 -3.56 3.59 7.82
N VAL A 67 -4.01 3.92 6.60
CA VAL A 67 -5.39 4.39 6.35
C VAL A 67 -6.37 3.24 6.09
N GLY A 68 -5.93 2.02 6.40
CA GLY A 68 -6.76 0.82 6.41
C GLY A 68 -7.13 0.29 5.04
N ALA A 69 -6.33 0.54 4.00
CA ALA A 69 -6.62 0.03 2.65
C ALA A 69 -6.66 -1.52 2.56
N MET A 70 -6.09 -2.21 3.57
CA MET A 70 -6.08 -3.67 3.67
C MET A 70 -7.10 -4.21 4.68
N ASP A 71 -7.88 -3.36 5.33
CA ASP A 71 -8.70 -3.71 6.51
C ASP A 71 -10.18 -3.95 6.15
N PHE A 72 -10.45 -4.38 4.92
CA PHE A 72 -11.81 -4.71 4.48
C PHE A 72 -12.18 -6.16 4.81
N GLU A 73 -13.14 -6.35 5.71
CA GLU A 73 -13.65 -7.67 6.12
C GLU A 73 -15.06 -7.99 5.57
N GLY A 74 -15.64 -7.07 4.78
CA GLY A 74 -16.98 -7.24 4.21
C GLY A 74 -17.03 -8.27 3.06
N ARG A 75 -18.24 -8.64 2.63
CA ARG A 75 -18.46 -9.60 1.52
C ARG A 75 -19.23 -9.04 0.33
N THR A 76 -19.47 -7.73 0.31
CA THR A 76 -20.23 -7.08 -0.77
C THR A 76 -19.31 -6.21 -1.61
N PHE A 77 -19.53 -6.23 -2.92
CA PHE A 77 -18.78 -5.39 -3.86
C PHE A 77 -18.99 -3.89 -3.58
N GLY A 78 -20.23 -3.48 -3.29
CA GLY A 78 -20.53 -2.09 -2.93
C GLY A 78 -19.83 -1.65 -1.64
N GLY A 79 -19.76 -2.54 -0.64
CA GLY A 79 -19.01 -2.30 0.59
C GLY A 79 -17.51 -2.13 0.31
N TRP A 80 -16.93 -2.99 -0.52
CA TRP A 80 -15.53 -2.90 -0.93
C TRP A 80 -15.24 -1.58 -1.66
N HIS A 81 -16.09 -1.18 -2.61
CA HIS A 81 -15.89 0.05 -3.36
C HIS A 81 -15.93 1.29 -2.47
N ARG A 82 -16.91 1.38 -1.56
CA ARG A 82 -16.98 2.48 -0.58
C ARG A 82 -15.75 2.52 0.32
N HIS A 83 -15.30 1.36 0.81
CA HIS A 83 -14.10 1.27 1.64
C HIS A 83 -12.85 1.74 0.89
N ILE A 84 -12.57 1.18 -0.30
CA ILE A 84 -11.40 1.58 -1.10
C ILE A 84 -11.46 3.06 -1.49
N THR A 85 -12.65 3.60 -1.79
CA THR A 85 -12.82 5.02 -2.05
C THR A 85 -12.43 5.87 -0.84
N LEU A 86 -12.94 5.52 0.35
CA LEU A 86 -12.61 6.25 1.59
C LEU A 86 -11.12 6.14 1.94
N SER A 87 -10.51 4.96 1.81
CA SER A 87 -9.07 4.77 2.02
C SER A 87 -8.23 5.57 1.01
N ALA A 88 -8.65 5.66 -0.26
CA ALA A 88 -7.97 6.47 -1.28
C ALA A 88 -8.07 7.98 -0.97
N VAL A 89 -9.24 8.45 -0.52
CA VAL A 89 -9.42 9.84 -0.06
C VAL A 89 -8.52 10.15 1.15
N ALA A 90 -8.50 9.25 2.14
CA ALA A 90 -7.63 9.40 3.31
C ALA A 90 -6.14 9.43 2.93
N HIS A 91 -5.71 8.53 2.04
CA HIS A 91 -4.36 8.53 1.48
C HIS A 91 -4.04 9.89 0.81
N ALA A 92 -4.93 10.40 -0.04
CA ALA A 92 -4.73 11.67 -0.72
C ALA A 92 -4.61 12.84 0.26
N ILE A 93 -5.45 12.88 1.30
CA ILE A 93 -5.38 13.92 2.35
C ILE A 93 -4.00 13.89 3.03
N VAL A 94 -3.51 12.73 3.43
CA VAL A 94 -2.19 12.59 4.08
C VAL A 94 -1.08 13.06 3.15
N THR A 95 -1.06 12.54 1.92
CA THR A 95 -0.02 12.85 0.93
C THR A 95 0.00 14.34 0.60
N LEU A 96 -1.17 14.95 0.37
CA LEU A 96 -1.27 16.39 0.08
C LEU A 96 -0.92 17.26 1.29
N SER A 97 -1.27 16.83 2.50
CA SER A 97 -0.91 17.56 3.73
C SER A 97 0.60 17.53 3.95
N ALA A 98 1.25 16.38 3.74
CA ALA A 98 2.71 16.25 3.81
C ALA A 98 3.40 17.18 2.79
N LEU A 99 2.88 17.28 1.57
CA LEU A 99 3.39 18.21 0.54
C LEU A 99 3.23 19.69 0.94
N ARG A 100 2.20 20.02 1.73
CA ARG A 100 1.97 21.37 2.28
C ARG A 100 2.77 21.66 3.55
N GLY A 101 3.61 20.72 4.01
CA GLY A 101 4.33 20.85 5.28
C GLY A 101 3.43 20.71 6.51
N GLN A 102 2.22 20.21 6.33
CA GLN A 102 1.24 19.96 7.40
C GLN A 102 1.34 18.48 7.78
N ALA A 103 2.11 18.18 8.81
CA ALA A 103 2.25 16.81 9.28
C ALA A 103 0.91 16.28 9.81
N VAL A 104 0.31 15.33 9.09
CA VAL A 104 -0.82 14.53 9.58
C VAL A 104 -0.23 13.33 10.28
N GLU A 105 -0.40 13.25 11.60
CA GLU A 105 0.03 12.08 12.37
C GLU A 105 -0.90 10.91 12.07
N LEU A 106 -0.39 9.91 11.36
CA LEU A 106 -1.11 8.67 11.12
C LEU A 106 -0.95 7.74 12.31
N PRO A 107 -2.03 7.04 12.73
CA PRO A 107 -1.92 6.03 13.77
C PRO A 107 -0.89 4.98 13.35
N SER A 108 -0.03 4.56 14.30
CA SER A 108 0.91 3.48 14.05
C SER A 108 0.14 2.23 13.63
N ALA A 109 0.66 1.46 12.66
CA ALA A 109 0.07 0.20 12.21
C ALA A 109 -0.20 -0.78 13.37
N ASP A 110 0.55 -0.65 14.47
CA ASP A 110 0.37 -1.40 15.71
C ASP A 110 -0.98 -1.16 16.41
N CYS A 111 -1.67 -0.04 16.15
CA CYS A 111 -2.99 0.23 16.73
C CYS A 111 -4.12 -0.59 16.09
N TRP A 112 -3.89 -1.15 14.89
CA TRP A 112 -4.88 -1.90 14.11
C TRP A 112 -4.62 -3.40 14.11
N ARG A 113 -3.47 -3.87 14.58
CA ARG A 113 -3.21 -5.31 14.71
C ARG A 113 -4.18 -5.87 15.77
N PRO A 114 -4.97 -6.91 15.45
CA PRO A 114 -5.65 -7.67 16.48
C PRO A 114 -4.58 -8.14 17.46
N CYS A 115 -4.78 -7.93 18.77
CA CYS A 115 -3.95 -8.51 19.80
C CYS A 115 -3.76 -9.99 19.45
N SER A 116 -2.55 -10.38 19.01
CA SER A 116 -2.26 -11.75 18.62
C SER A 116 -2.54 -12.62 19.83
N ARG A 117 -3.59 -13.46 19.73
CA ARG A 117 -4.06 -14.38 20.76
C ARG A 117 -2.95 -15.40 21.05
N ALA A 118 -1.97 -15.04 21.88
CA ALA A 118 -1.04 -15.98 22.46
C ALA A 118 -1.65 -16.47 23.78
N GLY A 119 -2.34 -17.61 23.72
CA GLY A 119 -2.85 -18.30 24.91
C GLY A 119 -4.01 -19.23 24.59
N THR A 120 -3.79 -20.54 24.76
CA THR A 120 -4.85 -21.53 24.93
C THR A 120 -5.60 -21.21 26.22
N TRP A 121 -6.93 -21.06 26.16
CA TRP A 121 -7.76 -20.66 27.30
C TRP A 121 -8.15 -21.88 28.15
N PRO A 122 -7.87 -21.86 29.47
CA PRO A 122 -8.78 -22.43 30.45
C PRO A 122 -9.35 -21.30 31.31
N ASP A 123 -10.66 -21.08 31.17
CA ASP A 123 -11.57 -20.37 32.08
C ASP A 123 -10.99 -19.20 32.92
N GLY A 124 -11.05 -17.98 32.38
CA GLY A 124 -10.73 -16.75 33.11
C GLY A 124 -11.38 -15.49 32.51
N PRO A 125 -11.60 -14.42 33.30
CA PRO A 125 -12.46 -13.29 32.93
C PRO A 125 -11.90 -12.46 31.76
N ARG A 126 -12.82 -11.98 30.93
CA ARG A 126 -12.56 -11.28 29.66
C ARG A 126 -12.05 -9.86 29.89
N SER A 127 -10.74 -9.71 30.04
CA SER A 127 -10.07 -8.43 29.80
C SER A 127 -8.77 -8.67 29.05
N ALA A 128 -8.83 -8.61 27.72
CA ALA A 128 -7.63 -8.53 26.90
C ALA A 128 -7.10 -7.09 26.97
N THR A 129 -6.17 -6.84 27.89
CA THR A 129 -5.48 -5.54 27.93
C THR A 129 -4.42 -5.52 26.83
N CYS A 130 -4.72 -4.86 25.69
CA CYS A 130 -3.73 -4.66 24.64
C CYS A 130 -2.63 -3.72 25.14
N ARG A 131 -1.42 -4.27 25.31
CA ARG A 131 -0.23 -3.49 25.70
C ARG A 131 0.42 -2.91 24.45
N SER A 132 -0.20 -1.90 23.85
CA SER A 132 0.54 -0.98 22.97
C SER A 132 1.37 -0.03 23.83
N THR A 133 2.67 0.09 23.54
CA THR A 133 3.55 1.08 24.18
C THR A 133 3.39 2.48 23.58
N SER A 134 2.70 2.62 22.44
CA SER A 134 2.49 3.90 21.77
C SER A 134 1.41 4.75 22.44
N ALA A 135 1.73 6.00 22.76
CA ALA A 135 0.77 6.97 23.29
C ALA A 135 -0.41 7.24 22.34
N ALA A 136 -0.18 7.12 21.03
CA ALA A 136 -1.19 7.31 20.00
C ALA A 136 -2.28 6.24 19.99
N CYS A 137 -2.00 5.01 20.48
CA CYS A 137 -3.02 3.97 20.58
C CYS A 137 -3.87 4.06 21.86
N ARG A 138 -3.54 4.93 22.83
CA ARG A 138 -4.26 5.02 24.11
C ARG A 138 -5.63 5.70 24.02
N THR A 139 -5.87 6.50 22.99
CA THR A 139 -7.13 7.26 22.82
C THR A 139 -8.17 6.54 21.94
N SER A 140 -7.81 5.41 21.32
CA SER A 140 -8.73 4.56 20.57
C SER A 140 -9.15 3.37 21.44
N THR A 141 -10.14 3.58 22.31
CA THR A 141 -10.75 2.47 23.07
C THR A 141 -11.56 1.61 22.10
N TRP A 142 -11.04 0.43 21.75
CA TRP A 142 -11.82 -0.58 21.03
C TRP A 142 -12.81 -1.21 22.00
N HIS A 143 -14.11 -0.96 21.81
CA HIS A 143 -15.18 -1.65 22.52
C HIS A 143 -15.56 -2.94 21.77
N PRO A 144 -15.36 -4.14 22.34
CA PRO A 144 -15.94 -5.36 21.79
C PRO A 144 -17.44 -5.30 22.03
N GLY A 145 -18.23 -5.03 21.00
CA GLY A 145 -19.69 -5.13 21.07
C GLY A 145 -20.42 -3.86 20.67
N GLY A 146 -20.44 -3.57 19.37
CA GLY A 146 -21.59 -2.89 18.78
C GLY A 146 -22.67 -3.93 18.52
N GLN A 147 -23.72 -3.95 19.34
CA GLN A 147 -24.92 -4.74 19.10
C GLN A 147 -25.50 -4.39 17.72
N GLY A 148 -26.09 -5.39 17.05
CA GLY A 148 -26.56 -5.30 15.67
C GLY A 148 -27.40 -4.04 15.40
N VAL A 149 -26.96 -3.27 14.42
CA VAL A 149 -27.79 -2.23 13.80
C VAL A 149 -28.72 -2.93 12.79
N PRO A 150 -30.05 -2.67 12.81
CA PRO A 150 -30.98 -3.23 11.83
C PRO A 150 -30.56 -2.89 10.40
N ARG A 151 -30.71 -3.89 9.52
CA ARG A 151 -30.44 -3.77 8.09
C ARG A 151 -31.57 -3.03 7.40
N ASP A 152 -31.43 -1.72 7.29
CA ASP A 152 -32.32 -0.91 6.46
C ASP A 152 -31.48 -0.08 5.47
N GLY A 153 -31.49 -0.52 4.21
CA GLY A 153 -31.37 0.36 3.03
C GLY A 153 -29.99 0.92 2.64
N TRP A 154 -29.60 0.54 1.41
CA TRP A 154 -28.60 1.12 0.50
C TRP A 154 -27.16 0.60 0.60
#